data_AF-A0A9E4GR98-F1
#
_entry.id   AF-A0A9E4GR98-F1
#
_cell.length_a   1.000
_cell.length_b   1.000
_cell.length_c   1.000
_cell.angle_alpha   90.00
_cell.angle_beta   90.00
_cell.angle_gamma   90.00
#
_symmetry.space_group_name_H-M   'P 1'
#
loop_
_entity.id
_entity.type
_entity.pdbx_description
1 polymer ?
#
loop_
_entity_poly.entity_id
_entity_poly.type
_entity_poly.pdbx_seq_one_letter_code
_entity_poly.pdbx_strand_id
1 'polypeptide(L)'
;MAVPEARMTGALDVLRLEGIALLQGIADSLVDFGAEAQEDRQRLQDVARDLRDSFFLVTVVGEFNAGKSTFVNALLGEALLPVGITPTTAAIEIVLYGDQPRRSPIVRDDGLREWVHPGSGAPGVALVDTPGTGSVFRAHERLALEFLHRSDLVLFVISARRALAQAGRDYLELAQKYGKKIVIVINQIDQLEPAEQAEVRHFVERQARELLNLEPLIFMVSARHSLANAGGERSREDGMAALRAHLMSLIRRAPPAQQKLLAQRTDYAGLAGPDSASDDGDAVGPFADK
;
A
#
# COMPACT_ATOMS: atom_id res chain seq x y z
N MET A 1 -26.24 24.38 21.16
CA MET A 1 -26.24 23.25 20.19
C MET A 1 -24.79 22.91 19.94
N ALA A 2 -24.36 21.73 20.40
CA ALA A 2 -22.95 21.32 20.32
C ALA A 2 -22.57 20.99 18.88
N VAL A 3 -21.46 21.57 18.42
CA VAL A 3 -20.80 21.23 17.15
C VAL A 3 -20.30 19.79 17.27
N PRO A 4 -20.61 18.87 16.34
CA PRO A 4 -20.10 17.51 16.42
C PRO A 4 -18.59 17.54 16.19
N GLU A 5 -17.84 17.01 17.15
CA GLU A 5 -16.39 16.85 17.07
C GLU A 5 -16.02 16.12 15.77
N ALA A 6 -15.30 16.83 14.91
CA ALA A 6 -14.66 16.28 13.74
C ALA A 6 -13.73 15.14 14.16
N ARG A 7 -14.15 13.90 13.88
CA ARG A 7 -13.25 12.74 13.91
C ARG A 7 -12.12 13.06 12.94
N MET A 8 -10.88 13.10 13.44
CA MET A 8 -9.66 13.62 12.80
C MET A 8 -9.34 13.08 11.38
N THR A 9 -10.09 12.12 10.86
CA THR A 9 -9.92 11.50 9.54
C THR A 9 -10.63 12.26 8.42
N GLY A 10 -11.67 13.07 8.71
CA GLY A 10 -12.31 13.92 7.71
C GLY A 10 -11.52 15.19 7.38
N ALA A 11 -10.86 15.77 8.39
CA ALA A 11 -10.21 17.06 8.23
C ALA A 11 -9.03 17.04 7.24
N LEU A 12 -8.22 15.98 7.21
CA LEU A 12 -7.05 15.91 6.33
C LEU A 12 -7.40 15.59 4.88
N ASP A 13 -8.42 14.76 4.63
CA ASP A 13 -8.92 14.56 3.26
C ASP A 13 -9.65 15.79 2.74
N VAL A 14 -10.41 16.48 3.61
CA VAL A 14 -10.98 17.79 3.30
C VAL A 14 -9.88 18.78 2.95
N LEU A 15 -8.84 18.91 3.77
CA LEU A 15 -7.70 19.80 3.49
C LEU A 15 -6.93 19.40 2.22
N ARG A 16 -6.80 18.10 1.92
CA ARG A 16 -6.17 17.63 0.69
C ARG A 16 -7.00 17.99 -0.54
N LEU A 17 -8.31 17.76 -0.50
CA LEU A 17 -9.23 18.11 -1.58
C LEU A 17 -9.33 19.64 -1.75
N GLU A 18 -9.36 20.40 -0.66
CA GLU A 18 -9.27 21.85 -0.66
C GLU A 18 -7.95 22.34 -1.24
N GLY A 19 -6.83 21.72 -0.87
CA GLY A 19 -5.51 22.02 -1.43
C GLY A 19 -5.44 21.75 -2.94
N ILE A 20 -5.98 20.62 -3.41
CA ILE A 20 -6.09 20.31 -4.84
C ILE A 20 -6.96 21.34 -5.56
N ALA A 21 -8.15 21.66 -5.00
CA ALA A 21 -9.05 22.65 -5.58
C ALA A 21 -8.42 24.04 -5.64
N LEU A 22 -7.66 24.43 -4.62
CA LEU A 22 -6.95 25.70 -4.56
C LEU A 22 -5.81 25.77 -5.58
N LEU A 23 -5.00 24.72 -5.70
CA LEU A 23 -3.95 24.63 -6.73
C LEU A 23 -4.53 24.69 -8.15
N GLN A 24 -5.65 24.00 -8.40
CA GLN A 24 -6.36 24.07 -9.68
C GLN A 24 -6.94 25.46 -9.93
N GLY A 25 -7.55 26.09 -8.92
CA GLY A 25 -8.08 27.45 -9.03
C GLY A 25 -7.02 28.49 -9.32
N ILE A 26 -5.82 28.35 -8.74
CA ILE A 26 -4.67 29.21 -9.09
C ILE A 26 -4.24 28.93 -10.54
N ALA A 27 -4.09 27.66 -10.94
CA ALA A 27 -3.71 27.30 -12.31
C ALA A 27 -4.71 27.80 -13.36
N ASP A 28 -6.00 27.83 -13.04
CA ASP A 28 -7.05 28.35 -13.92
C ASP A 28 -7.03 29.88 -13.98
N SER A 29 -6.74 30.56 -12.86
CA SER A 29 -6.58 32.02 -12.84
C SER A 29 -5.35 32.49 -13.63
N LEU A 30 -4.33 31.63 -13.77
CA LEU A 30 -3.14 31.92 -14.57
C LEU A 30 -3.40 31.87 -16.10
N VAL A 31 -4.56 31.37 -16.55
CA VAL A 31 -4.91 31.35 -17.98
C VAL A 31 -4.90 32.76 -18.60
N ASP A 32 -5.37 33.75 -17.84
CA ASP A 32 -5.48 35.14 -18.31
C ASP A 32 -4.12 35.82 -18.53
N PHE A 33 -3.03 35.23 -18.03
CA PHE A 33 -1.67 35.73 -18.18
C PHE A 33 -0.93 35.14 -19.40
N GLY A 34 -1.58 34.26 -20.16
CA GLY A 34 -1.07 33.76 -21.43
C GLY A 34 0.23 32.96 -21.31
N ALA A 35 1.09 33.05 -22.33
CA ALA A 35 2.26 32.18 -22.48
C ALA A 35 3.30 32.33 -21.35
N GLU A 36 3.37 33.48 -20.70
CA GLU A 36 4.35 33.75 -19.63
C GLU A 36 4.07 32.94 -18.36
N ALA A 37 2.80 32.61 -18.08
CA ALA A 37 2.41 31.83 -16.91
C ALA A 37 2.23 30.33 -17.20
N GLN A 38 2.48 29.89 -18.44
CA GLN A 38 2.18 28.52 -18.88
C GLN A 38 3.01 27.47 -18.13
N GLU A 39 4.28 27.76 -17.81
CA GLU A 39 5.14 26.84 -17.06
C GLU A 39 4.66 26.68 -15.61
N ASP A 40 4.36 27.78 -14.92
CA ASP A 40 3.86 27.75 -13.55
C ASP A 40 2.47 27.10 -13.46
N ARG A 41 1.62 27.35 -14.45
CA ARG A 41 0.33 26.66 -14.60
C ARG A 41 0.52 25.15 -14.72
N GLN A 42 1.46 24.69 -15.55
CA GLN A 42 1.75 23.28 -15.68
C GLN A 42 2.25 22.68 -14.35
N ARG A 43 3.20 23.36 -13.68
CA ARG A 43 3.71 22.92 -12.37
C ARG A 43 2.61 22.80 -11.31
N LEU A 44 1.69 23.77 -11.23
CA LEU A 44 0.56 23.71 -10.30
C LEU A 44 -0.39 22.55 -10.61
N GLN A 45 -0.65 22.28 -11.90
CA GLN A 45 -1.46 21.14 -12.33
C GLN A 45 -0.79 19.81 -12.01
N ASP A 46 0.54 19.73 -12.14
CA ASP A 46 1.31 18.54 -11.80
C ASP A 46 1.32 18.31 -10.28
N VAL A 47 1.53 19.35 -9.48
CA VAL A 47 1.46 19.25 -8.00
C VAL A 47 0.05 18.88 -7.54
N ALA A 48 -1.00 19.44 -8.15
CA ALA A 48 -2.39 19.06 -7.85
C ALA A 48 -2.67 17.60 -8.20
N ARG A 49 -2.10 17.10 -9.30
CA ARG A 49 -2.16 15.69 -9.70
C ARG A 49 -1.42 14.80 -8.71
N ASP A 50 -0.22 15.19 -8.28
CA ASP A 50 0.57 14.45 -7.30
C ASP A 50 -0.09 14.37 -5.92
N LEU A 51 -0.73 15.47 -5.48
CA LEU A 51 -1.55 15.50 -4.26
C LEU A 51 -2.82 14.65 -4.40
N ARG A 52 -3.40 14.63 -5.60
CA ARG A 52 -4.55 13.77 -5.91
C ARG A 52 -4.16 12.30 -5.82
N ASP A 53 -2.97 11.95 -6.32
CA ASP A 53 -2.41 10.61 -6.37
C ASP A 53 -1.63 10.20 -5.10
N SER A 54 -1.56 11.09 -4.10
CA SER A 54 -0.92 10.83 -2.80
C SER A 54 -1.83 10.03 -1.88
N PHE A 55 -2.07 8.78 -2.25
CA PHE A 55 -2.69 7.77 -1.42
C PHE A 55 -1.64 7.04 -0.58
N PHE A 56 -2.06 6.42 0.51
CA PHE A 56 -1.33 5.34 1.14
C PHE A 56 -1.57 4.06 0.33
N LEU A 57 -0.56 3.63 -0.42
CA LEU A 57 -0.66 2.51 -1.35
C LEU A 57 -0.38 1.19 -0.62
N VAL A 58 -1.42 0.36 -0.52
CA VAL A 58 -1.33 -1.03 -0.08
C VAL A 58 -1.36 -1.92 -1.31
N THR A 59 -0.21 -2.41 -1.71
CA THR A 59 -0.07 -3.19 -2.96
C THR A 59 -0.03 -4.67 -2.65
N VAL A 60 -0.90 -5.42 -3.32
CA VAL A 60 -0.97 -6.87 -3.26
C VAL A 60 -0.12 -7.43 -4.38
N VAL A 61 0.94 -8.15 -4.02
CA VAL A 61 1.88 -8.77 -4.96
C VAL A 61 2.04 -10.25 -4.60
N GLY A 62 2.58 -11.04 -5.53
CA GLY A 62 2.86 -12.45 -5.30
C GLY A 62 2.67 -13.30 -6.55
N GLU A 63 3.00 -14.58 -6.42
CA GLU A 63 3.05 -15.51 -7.53
C GLU A 63 1.72 -15.62 -8.30
N PHE A 64 1.82 -15.99 -9.58
CA PHE A 64 0.66 -16.37 -10.37
C PHE A 64 -0.14 -17.48 -9.68
N ASN A 65 -1.48 -17.39 -9.71
CA ASN A 65 -2.40 -18.33 -9.04
C ASN A 65 -2.32 -18.41 -7.50
N ALA A 66 -1.66 -17.45 -6.83
CA ALA A 66 -1.76 -17.32 -5.36
C ALA A 66 -3.15 -16.84 -4.87
N GLY A 67 -4.04 -16.45 -5.79
CA GLY A 67 -5.39 -15.99 -5.48
C GLY A 67 -5.48 -14.53 -5.02
N LYS A 68 -4.61 -13.64 -5.54
CA LYS A 68 -4.54 -12.21 -5.18
C LYS A 68 -5.87 -11.47 -5.36
N SER A 69 -6.50 -11.53 -6.53
CA SER A 69 -7.79 -10.86 -6.77
C SER A 69 -8.92 -11.42 -5.88
N THR A 70 -8.93 -12.73 -5.62
CA THR A 70 -9.85 -13.34 -4.65
C THR A 70 -9.59 -12.84 -3.23
N PHE A 71 -8.33 -12.71 -2.85
CA PHE A 71 -7.91 -12.16 -1.58
C PHE A 71 -8.29 -10.68 -1.42
N VAL A 72 -8.12 -9.86 -2.46
CA VAL A 72 -8.57 -8.46 -2.46
C VAL A 72 -10.09 -8.38 -2.31
N ASN A 73 -10.85 -9.16 -3.08
CA ASN A 73 -12.30 -9.25 -2.90
C ASN A 73 -12.70 -9.66 -1.48
N ALA A 74 -12.01 -10.63 -0.90
CA ALA A 74 -12.22 -11.02 0.48
C ALA A 74 -11.90 -9.87 1.48
N LEU A 75 -10.86 -9.07 1.24
CA LEU A 75 -10.54 -7.87 2.04
C LEU A 75 -11.66 -6.84 1.95
N LEU A 76 -12.17 -6.59 0.75
CA LEU A 76 -13.30 -5.70 0.51
C LEU A 76 -14.59 -6.24 1.16
N GLY A 77 -14.72 -7.56 1.27
CA GLY A 77 -15.90 -8.24 1.78
C GLY A 77 -16.99 -8.47 0.72
N GLU A 78 -16.68 -8.28 -0.56
CA GLU A 78 -17.56 -8.63 -1.68
C GLU A 78 -16.75 -8.94 -2.94
N ALA A 79 -17.38 -9.62 -3.90
CA ALA A 79 -16.76 -9.94 -5.18
C ALA A 79 -16.86 -8.73 -6.13
N LEU A 80 -15.85 -7.85 -6.07
CA LEU A 80 -15.79 -6.63 -6.88
C LEU A 80 -14.88 -6.79 -8.11
N LEU A 81 -13.64 -7.22 -7.89
CA LEU A 81 -12.62 -7.40 -8.91
C LEU A 81 -12.85 -8.70 -9.71
N PRO A 82 -12.54 -8.72 -11.01
CA PRO A 82 -12.64 -9.93 -11.82
C PRO A 82 -11.67 -11.01 -11.32
N VAL A 83 -12.13 -12.27 -11.31
CA VAL A 83 -11.33 -13.44 -10.89
C VAL A 83 -11.39 -14.52 -11.97
N GLY A 84 -10.25 -15.12 -12.32
CA GLY A 84 -10.23 -16.33 -13.15
C GLY A 84 -8.90 -17.08 -13.13
N ILE A 85 -8.91 -18.26 -13.77
CA ILE A 85 -7.82 -19.26 -13.76
C ILE A 85 -6.78 -19.07 -14.88
N THR A 86 -7.13 -18.35 -15.93
CA THR A 86 -6.22 -17.82 -16.96
C THR A 86 -5.67 -16.46 -16.51
N PRO A 87 -4.64 -15.88 -17.15
CA PRO A 87 -4.17 -14.52 -16.81
C PRO A 87 -5.33 -13.53 -16.96
N THR A 88 -6.01 -13.25 -15.85
CA THR A 88 -7.26 -12.47 -15.81
C THR A 88 -7.01 -11.03 -15.41
N THR A 89 -5.96 -10.78 -14.65
CA THR A 89 -5.36 -9.45 -14.44
C THR A 89 -4.30 -9.21 -15.50
N ALA A 90 -4.73 -8.77 -16.69
CA ALA A 90 -3.86 -8.07 -17.63
C ALA A 90 -3.73 -6.57 -17.28
N ALA A 91 -4.71 -6.05 -16.53
CA ALA A 91 -4.75 -4.70 -15.99
C ALA A 91 -4.47 -4.70 -14.47
N ILE A 92 -3.99 -3.57 -13.97
CA ILE A 92 -3.84 -3.31 -12.55
C ILE A 92 -5.14 -2.71 -12.03
N GLU A 93 -5.67 -3.28 -10.94
CA GLU A 93 -6.86 -2.76 -10.28
C GLU A 93 -6.46 -1.88 -9.11
N ILE A 94 -7.01 -0.68 -9.04
CA ILE A 94 -6.84 0.23 -7.91
C ILE A 94 -8.20 0.41 -7.25
N VAL A 95 -8.31 0.11 -5.97
CA VAL A 95 -9.55 0.28 -5.20
C VAL A 95 -9.37 1.44 -4.22
N LEU A 96 -10.00 2.55 -4.54
CA LEU A 96 -10.04 3.76 -3.73
C LEU A 96 -11.20 3.69 -2.73
N TYR A 97 -11.04 4.37 -1.60
CA TYR A 97 -12.15 4.54 -0.65
C TYR A 97 -13.27 5.41 -1.23
N GLY A 98 -14.51 5.00 -0.97
CA GLY A 98 -15.67 5.87 -1.09
C GLY A 98 -16.86 5.25 -0.37
N ASP A 99 -17.78 6.09 0.11
CA ASP A 99 -18.89 5.64 0.96
C ASP A 99 -19.87 4.71 0.25
N GLN A 100 -19.93 4.79 -1.09
CA GLN A 100 -20.71 3.88 -1.91
C GLN A 100 -19.84 3.13 -2.93
N PRO A 101 -20.01 1.80 -3.04
CA PRO A 101 -19.25 1.02 -3.99
C PRO A 101 -19.67 1.32 -5.42
N ARG A 102 -18.70 1.47 -6.32
CA ARG A 102 -18.93 1.51 -7.77
C ARG A 102 -18.80 0.11 -8.35
N ARG A 103 -19.82 -0.33 -9.09
CA ARG A 103 -19.89 -1.68 -9.69
C ARG A 103 -19.13 -1.82 -11.00
N SER A 104 -18.66 -0.72 -11.58
CA SER A 104 -17.81 -0.70 -12.76
C SER A 104 -16.57 0.16 -12.51
N PRO A 105 -15.42 -0.21 -13.09
CA PRO A 105 -14.22 0.57 -12.95
C PRO A 105 -14.28 1.80 -13.87
N ILE A 106 -13.58 2.85 -13.45
CA ILE A 106 -13.15 3.92 -14.33
C ILE A 106 -11.85 3.44 -14.98
N VAL A 107 -11.85 3.33 -16.32
CA VAL A 107 -10.64 2.95 -17.06
C VAL A 107 -9.86 4.23 -17.35
N ARG A 108 -8.59 4.25 -16.95
CA ARG A 108 -7.66 5.34 -17.22
C ARG A 108 -6.99 5.17 -18.58
N ASP A 109 -6.48 6.27 -19.11
CA ASP A 109 -5.76 6.30 -20.39
C ASP A 109 -4.49 5.41 -20.40
N ASP A 110 -3.91 5.19 -19.22
CA ASP A 110 -2.75 4.31 -18.98
C ASP A 110 -3.13 2.82 -18.86
N GLY A 111 -4.41 2.47 -18.98
CA GLY A 111 -4.93 1.11 -18.90
C GLY A 111 -5.18 0.61 -17.47
N LEU A 112 -4.97 1.44 -16.45
CA LEU A 112 -5.35 1.14 -15.07
C LEU A 112 -6.87 1.16 -14.89
N ARG A 113 -7.37 0.34 -13.97
CA ARG A 113 -8.81 0.27 -13.64
C ARG A 113 -9.04 0.72 -12.21
N GLU A 114 -9.74 1.84 -12.05
CA GLU A 114 -10.04 2.41 -10.73
C GLU A 114 -11.45 2.04 -10.28
N TRP A 115 -11.53 1.45 -9.10
CA TRP A 115 -12.75 1.09 -8.39
C TRP A 115 -12.92 1.98 -7.17
N VAL A 116 -14.15 2.12 -6.71
CA VAL A 116 -14.47 2.82 -5.46
C VAL A 116 -15.21 1.85 -4.57
N HIS A 117 -14.74 1.67 -3.33
CA HIS A 117 -15.36 0.76 -2.37
C HIS A 117 -15.03 1.15 -0.92
N PRO A 118 -15.99 1.13 0.02
CA PRO A 118 -15.73 1.53 1.42
C PRO A 118 -14.76 0.57 2.13
N GLY A 119 -14.74 -0.69 1.72
CA GLY A 119 -13.86 -1.73 2.23
C GLY A 119 -12.37 -1.62 1.87
N SER A 120 -11.94 -0.62 1.09
CA SER A 120 -10.50 -0.33 0.93
C SER A 120 -9.85 0.13 2.24
N GLY A 121 -10.68 0.63 3.17
CA GLY A 121 -10.29 0.93 4.55
C GLY A 121 -10.74 2.30 4.99
N ALA A 122 -10.00 3.33 4.57
CA ALA A 122 -10.26 4.71 4.94
C ALA A 122 -9.97 5.64 3.75
N PRO A 123 -10.54 6.85 3.72
CA PRO A 123 -10.18 7.81 2.70
C PRO A 123 -8.67 8.13 2.74
N GLY A 124 -8.13 8.35 1.54
CA GLY A 124 -6.69 8.42 1.30
C GLY A 124 -5.95 7.07 1.27
N VAL A 125 -6.61 5.91 1.37
CA VAL A 125 -6.01 4.57 1.14
C VAL A 125 -6.39 4.04 -0.25
N ALA A 126 -5.41 3.44 -0.93
CA ALA A 126 -5.62 2.72 -2.18
C ALA A 126 -5.12 1.27 -2.03
N LEU A 127 -6.00 0.29 -2.30
CA LEU A 127 -5.58 -1.10 -2.48
C LEU A 127 -5.24 -1.32 -3.95
N VAL A 128 -4.09 -1.92 -4.23
CA VAL A 128 -3.66 -2.22 -5.60
C VAL A 128 -3.57 -3.73 -5.79
N ASP A 129 -4.37 -4.29 -6.70
CA ASP A 129 -4.24 -5.67 -7.15
C ASP A 129 -3.33 -5.72 -8.38
N THR A 130 -2.17 -6.37 -8.24
CA THR A 130 -1.19 -6.47 -9.32
C THR A 130 -1.35 -7.79 -10.09
N PRO A 131 -1.17 -7.79 -11.42
CA PRO A 131 -1.00 -9.01 -12.20
C PRO A 131 -0.01 -9.98 -11.56
N GLY A 132 -0.31 -11.28 -11.63
CA GLY A 132 0.60 -12.30 -11.10
C GLY A 132 1.93 -12.33 -11.84
N THR A 133 3.00 -12.45 -11.06
CA THR A 133 4.35 -12.44 -11.58
C THR A 133 4.73 -13.87 -11.96
N GLY A 134 5.07 -14.06 -13.23
CA GLY A 134 5.41 -15.35 -13.81
C GLY A 134 6.22 -15.10 -15.09
N SER A 135 7.12 -16.02 -15.41
CA SER A 135 8.15 -15.89 -16.46
C SER A 135 7.62 -15.57 -17.87
N VAL A 136 6.32 -15.66 -18.10
CA VAL A 136 5.67 -15.47 -19.40
C VAL A 136 5.33 -13.98 -19.69
N PHE A 137 5.33 -13.09 -18.69
CA PHE A 137 4.83 -11.72 -18.87
C PHE A 137 5.78 -10.61 -18.37
N ARG A 138 6.85 -10.33 -19.13
CA ARG A 138 7.83 -9.26 -18.80
C ARG A 138 7.23 -7.84 -18.75
N ALA A 139 6.17 -7.56 -19.51
CA ALA A 139 5.53 -6.24 -19.50
C ALA A 139 4.78 -5.96 -18.18
N HIS A 140 4.19 -6.99 -17.57
CA HIS A 140 3.48 -6.86 -16.29
C HIS A 140 4.42 -6.74 -15.11
N GLU A 141 5.61 -7.35 -15.20
CA GLU A 141 6.66 -7.21 -14.19
C GLU A 141 7.08 -5.75 -14.02
N ARG A 142 7.32 -5.00 -15.11
CA ARG A 142 7.70 -3.58 -15.00
C ARG A 142 6.64 -2.72 -14.29
N LEU A 143 5.36 -2.92 -14.60
CA LEU A 143 4.27 -2.21 -13.95
C LEU A 143 4.11 -2.63 -12.49
N ALA A 144 4.15 -3.93 -12.19
CA ALA A 144 4.10 -4.43 -10.81
C ALA A 144 5.28 -3.87 -9.96
N LEU A 145 6.47 -3.74 -10.57
CA LEU A 145 7.63 -3.12 -9.93
C LEU A 145 7.47 -1.62 -9.71
N GLU A 146 6.83 -0.90 -10.63
CA GLU A 146 6.52 0.52 -10.44
C GLU A 146 5.60 0.73 -9.24
N PHE A 147 4.54 -0.08 -9.12
CA PHE A 147 3.65 -0.02 -7.95
C PHE A 147 4.35 -0.48 -6.68
N LEU A 148 5.21 -1.50 -6.74
CA LEU A 148 6.02 -1.93 -5.60
C LEU A 148 6.92 -0.78 -5.09
N HIS A 149 7.56 -0.04 -5.99
CA HIS A 149 8.39 1.12 -5.64
C HIS A 149 7.58 2.22 -4.97
N ARG A 150 6.36 2.48 -5.46
CA ARG A 150 5.45 3.50 -4.92
C ARG A 150 4.69 3.04 -3.67
N SER A 151 4.72 1.75 -3.33
CA SER A 151 3.96 1.19 -2.21
C SER A 151 4.46 1.69 -0.87
N ASP A 152 3.52 1.95 0.04
CA ASP A 152 3.81 2.21 1.45
C ASP A 152 3.73 0.90 2.28
N LEU A 153 2.89 -0.03 1.86
CA LEU A 153 2.72 -1.36 2.44
C LEU A 153 2.57 -2.40 1.33
N VAL A 154 3.29 -3.52 1.48
CA VAL A 154 3.23 -4.64 0.54
C VAL A 154 2.58 -5.83 1.22
N LEU A 155 1.48 -6.33 0.62
CA LEU A 155 0.88 -7.61 0.99
C LEU A 155 1.41 -8.68 0.04
N PHE A 156 2.35 -9.48 0.54
CA PHE A 156 3.00 -10.53 -0.23
C PHE A 156 2.20 -11.83 -0.10
N VAL A 157 1.37 -12.12 -1.11
CA VAL A 157 0.44 -13.25 -1.12
C VAL A 157 1.09 -14.48 -1.76
N ILE A 158 1.17 -15.56 -1.00
CA ILE A 158 1.63 -16.87 -1.47
C ILE A 158 0.54 -17.92 -1.29
N SER A 159 0.53 -18.94 -2.14
CA SER A 159 -0.32 -20.12 -1.96
C SER A 159 0.29 -21.05 -0.93
N ALA A 160 -0.52 -21.56 0.01
CA ALA A 160 -0.07 -22.54 1.00
C ALA A 160 0.45 -23.85 0.36
N ARG A 161 -0.09 -24.25 -0.81
CA ARG A 161 0.35 -25.45 -1.55
C ARG A 161 1.69 -25.29 -2.25
N ARG A 162 2.05 -24.07 -2.63
CA ARG A 162 3.27 -23.74 -3.38
C ARG A 162 4.14 -22.80 -2.57
N ALA A 163 4.16 -22.98 -1.26
CA ALA A 163 4.74 -22.03 -0.33
C ALA A 163 6.17 -21.65 -0.75
N LEU A 164 6.34 -20.36 -1.08
CA LEU A 164 7.62 -19.72 -1.37
C LEU A 164 8.48 -20.41 -2.45
N ALA A 165 7.91 -20.59 -3.65
CA ALA A 165 8.68 -21.03 -4.82
C ALA A 165 9.74 -19.99 -5.22
N GLN A 166 10.68 -20.37 -6.09
CA GLN A 166 11.84 -19.52 -6.44
C GLN A 166 11.42 -18.12 -6.90
N ALA A 167 10.43 -18.03 -7.78
CA ALA A 167 9.92 -16.74 -8.25
C ALA A 167 9.38 -15.87 -7.10
N GLY A 168 8.71 -16.46 -6.10
CA GLY A 168 8.27 -15.74 -4.91
C GLY A 168 9.44 -15.22 -4.07
N ARG A 169 10.55 -15.97 -3.96
CA ARG A 169 11.76 -15.53 -3.25
C ARG A 169 12.39 -14.32 -3.93
N ASP A 170 12.56 -14.39 -5.25
CA ASP A 170 13.15 -13.29 -6.03
C ASP A 170 12.35 -11.99 -5.84
N TYR A 171 11.01 -12.07 -5.81
CA TYR A 171 10.16 -10.91 -5.53
C TYR A 171 10.28 -10.41 -4.09
N LEU A 172 10.38 -11.32 -3.11
CA LEU A 172 10.52 -10.95 -1.71
C LEU A 172 11.85 -10.23 -1.46
N GLU A 173 12.94 -10.72 -2.05
CA GLU A 173 14.26 -10.07 -2.04
C GLU A 173 14.20 -8.66 -2.66
N LEU A 174 13.50 -8.53 -3.80
CA LEU A 174 13.35 -7.25 -4.46
C LEU A 174 12.53 -6.26 -3.62
N ALA A 175 11.43 -6.70 -3.00
CA ALA A 175 10.63 -5.88 -2.10
C ALA A 175 11.42 -5.45 -0.85
N GLN A 176 12.26 -6.34 -0.32
CA GLN A 176 13.16 -6.06 0.80
C GLN A 176 14.19 -4.99 0.46
N LYS A 177 14.79 -5.07 -0.73
CA LYS A 177 15.79 -4.09 -1.21
C LYS A 177 15.24 -2.68 -1.27
N TYR A 178 13.94 -2.52 -1.51
CA TYR A 178 13.26 -1.21 -1.51
C TYR A 178 12.86 -0.72 -0.11
N GLY A 179 13.24 -1.41 0.97
CA GLY A 179 12.98 -1.01 2.35
C GLY A 179 11.50 -1.01 2.75
N LYS A 180 10.65 -1.70 1.98
CA LYS A 180 9.19 -1.65 2.17
C LYS A 180 8.76 -2.46 3.38
N LYS A 181 7.70 -2.01 4.04
CA LYS A 181 7.00 -2.83 5.05
C LYS A 181 6.28 -3.96 4.32
N ILE A 182 6.63 -5.19 4.64
CA ILE A 182 6.07 -6.38 4.01
C ILE A 182 5.25 -7.15 5.04
N VAL A 183 4.02 -7.50 4.67
CA VAL A 183 3.18 -8.45 5.38
C VAL A 183 2.99 -9.66 4.49
N ILE A 184 3.36 -10.82 4.98
CA ILE A 184 3.24 -12.08 4.25
C ILE A 184 1.84 -12.66 4.50
N VAL A 185 1.16 -13.04 3.44
CA VAL A 185 -0.17 -13.64 3.48
C VAL A 185 -0.08 -15.03 2.84
N ILE A 186 -0.23 -16.07 3.66
CA ILE A 186 -0.32 -17.46 3.21
C ILE A 186 -1.79 -17.75 2.95
N ASN A 187 -2.19 -17.74 1.69
CA ASN A 187 -3.56 -17.96 1.24
C ASN A 187 -3.83 -19.44 0.92
N GLN A 188 -5.11 -19.81 0.76
CA GLN A 188 -5.56 -21.16 0.38
C GLN A 188 -5.32 -22.21 1.49
N ILE A 189 -5.33 -21.80 2.75
CA ILE A 189 -5.12 -22.72 3.89
C ILE A 189 -6.25 -23.74 4.06
N ASP A 190 -7.43 -23.46 3.47
CA ASP A 190 -8.58 -24.38 3.42
C ASP A 190 -8.27 -25.71 2.71
N GLN A 191 -7.14 -25.79 2.03
CA GLN A 191 -6.71 -26.95 1.27
C GLN A 191 -5.71 -27.83 2.03
N LEU A 192 -5.40 -27.49 3.28
CA LEU A 192 -4.40 -28.14 4.13
C LEU A 192 -5.00 -28.47 5.50
N GLU A 193 -4.55 -29.58 6.07
CA GLU A 193 -4.88 -29.95 7.45
C GLU A 193 -4.12 -29.06 8.46
N PRO A 194 -4.59 -28.92 9.72
CA PRO A 194 -3.95 -28.04 10.71
C PRO A 194 -2.46 -28.32 10.97
N ALA A 195 -2.04 -29.58 10.89
CA ALA A 195 -0.63 -29.95 11.01
C ALA A 195 0.20 -29.43 9.82
N GLU A 196 -0.30 -29.61 8.60
CA GLU A 196 0.34 -29.12 7.38
C GLU A 196 0.39 -27.58 7.36
N GLN A 197 -0.66 -26.92 7.86
CA GLN A 197 -0.67 -25.46 8.02
C GLN A 197 0.47 -24.98 8.93
N ALA A 198 0.70 -25.67 10.06
CA ALA A 198 1.79 -25.33 10.98
C ALA A 198 3.16 -25.54 10.34
N GLU A 199 3.34 -26.63 9.58
CA GLU A 199 4.58 -26.90 8.84
C GLU A 199 4.86 -25.82 7.78
N VAL A 200 3.86 -25.46 6.98
CA VAL A 200 3.97 -24.40 5.97
C VAL A 200 4.29 -23.06 6.61
N ARG A 201 3.63 -22.71 7.72
CA ARG A 201 3.91 -21.48 8.47
C ARG A 201 5.36 -21.44 8.91
N HIS A 202 5.84 -22.52 9.54
CA HIS A 202 7.21 -22.59 10.03
C HIS A 202 8.24 -22.53 8.89
N PHE A 203 7.97 -23.19 7.76
CA PHE A 203 8.82 -23.14 6.58
C PHE A 203 8.94 -21.70 6.03
N VAL A 204 7.81 -21.03 5.82
CA VAL A 204 7.77 -19.65 5.31
C VAL A 204 8.45 -18.68 6.29
N GLU A 205 8.21 -18.85 7.59
CA GLU A 205 8.81 -18.01 8.63
C GLU A 205 10.33 -18.12 8.63
N ARG A 206 10.87 -19.35 8.52
CA ARG A 206 12.32 -19.58 8.46
C ARG A 206 12.95 -18.91 7.24
N GLN A 207 12.37 -19.15 6.06
CA GLN A 207 12.88 -18.61 4.80
C GLN A 207 12.78 -17.08 4.75
N ALA A 208 11.65 -16.50 5.20
CA ALA A 208 11.49 -15.06 5.23
C ALA A 208 12.43 -14.41 6.25
N ARG A 209 12.72 -15.05 7.40
CA ARG A 209 13.72 -14.54 8.35
C ARG A 209 15.13 -14.52 7.75
N GLU A 210 15.50 -15.58 7.03
CA GLU A 210 16.79 -15.68 6.32
C GLU A 210 16.92 -14.61 5.22
N LEU A 211 15.86 -14.34 4.46
CA LEU A 211 15.87 -13.38 3.35
C LEU A 211 15.73 -11.93 3.81
N LEU A 212 14.86 -11.68 4.81
CA LEU A 212 14.50 -10.32 5.22
C LEU A 212 15.39 -9.77 6.34
N ASN A 213 16.16 -10.61 7.03
CA ASN A 213 16.91 -10.26 8.25
C ASN A 213 16.03 -9.65 9.36
N LEU A 214 14.76 -10.03 9.40
CA LEU A 214 13.77 -9.54 10.37
C LEU A 214 12.67 -10.58 10.60
N GLU A 215 11.95 -10.44 11.69
CA GLU A 215 10.79 -11.28 11.99
C GLU A 215 9.61 -10.92 11.07
N PRO A 216 9.18 -11.83 10.17
CA PRO A 216 8.13 -11.53 9.22
C PRO A 216 6.76 -11.54 9.89
N LEU A 217 5.92 -10.55 9.58
CA LEU A 217 4.52 -10.59 9.98
C LEU A 217 3.74 -11.48 8.99
N ILE A 218 3.27 -12.63 9.47
CA ILE A 218 2.60 -13.65 8.65
C ILE A 218 1.13 -13.80 9.07
N PHE A 219 0.22 -13.75 8.09
CA PHE A 219 -1.18 -14.11 8.25
C PHE A 219 -1.52 -15.33 7.38
N MET A 220 -2.17 -16.31 7.98
CA MET A 220 -2.70 -17.49 7.29
C MET A 220 -4.18 -17.25 7.01
N VAL A 221 -4.60 -17.32 5.74
CA VAL A 221 -5.97 -16.96 5.34
C VAL A 221 -6.57 -17.95 4.34
N SER A 222 -7.90 -18.07 4.37
CA SER A 222 -8.66 -18.61 3.24
C SER A 222 -9.53 -17.49 2.66
N ALA A 223 -9.04 -16.85 1.59
CA ALA A 223 -9.79 -15.81 0.90
C ALA A 223 -11.15 -16.33 0.39
N ARG A 224 -11.19 -17.57 -0.08
CA ARG A 224 -12.41 -18.21 -0.59
C ARG A 224 -13.47 -18.36 0.51
N HIS A 225 -13.10 -18.94 1.66
CA HIS A 225 -14.04 -19.09 2.78
C HIS A 225 -14.50 -17.73 3.31
N SER A 226 -13.60 -16.76 3.44
CA SER A 226 -13.94 -15.44 3.95
C SER A 226 -14.91 -14.69 3.01
N LEU A 227 -14.70 -14.81 1.69
CA LEU A 227 -15.59 -14.21 0.69
C LEU A 227 -16.96 -14.89 0.63
N ALA A 228 -17.01 -16.22 0.76
CA ALA A 228 -18.27 -16.98 0.79
C ALA A 228 -19.13 -16.65 2.04
N ASN A 229 -18.48 -16.36 3.17
CA ASN A 229 -19.12 -16.05 4.44
C ASN A 229 -19.23 -14.54 4.71
N ALA A 230 -19.16 -13.70 3.67
CA ALA A 230 -19.21 -12.26 3.81
C ALA A 230 -20.57 -11.81 4.37
N GLY A 231 -20.63 -11.57 5.68
CA GLY A 231 -21.84 -11.20 6.42
C GLY A 231 -22.18 -12.10 7.61
N GLY A 232 -21.49 -13.23 7.78
CA GLY A 232 -21.61 -14.10 8.96
C GLY A 232 -20.83 -13.61 10.19
N GLU A 233 -21.06 -14.23 11.34
CA GLU A 233 -20.28 -14.00 12.56
C GLU A 233 -18.80 -14.33 12.30
N ARG A 234 -17.95 -13.32 12.35
CA ARG A 234 -16.51 -13.46 12.13
C ARG A 234 -15.86 -13.88 13.44
N SER A 235 -15.40 -15.12 13.53
CA SER A 235 -14.53 -15.55 14.64
C SER A 235 -13.22 -14.76 14.62
N ARG A 236 -12.68 -14.42 15.79
CA ARG A 236 -11.33 -13.84 15.93
C ARG A 236 -10.22 -14.77 15.43
N GLU A 237 -10.53 -16.05 15.27
CA GLU A 237 -9.63 -17.08 14.73
C GLU A 237 -9.59 -17.09 13.20
N ASP A 238 -10.50 -16.36 12.53
CA ASP A 238 -10.38 -16.14 11.07
C ASP A 238 -9.19 -15.23 10.79
N GLY A 239 -8.13 -15.80 10.21
CA GLY A 239 -6.93 -15.05 9.86
C GLY A 239 -7.20 -13.87 8.91
N MET A 240 -8.28 -13.92 8.13
CA MET A 240 -8.69 -12.79 7.29
C MET A 240 -9.26 -11.63 8.10
N ALA A 241 -10.02 -11.93 9.16
CA ALA A 241 -10.50 -10.92 10.09
C ALA A 241 -9.32 -10.30 10.88
N ALA A 242 -8.35 -11.13 11.30
CA ALA A 242 -7.14 -10.67 11.97
C ALA A 242 -6.30 -9.74 11.07
N LEU A 243 -6.08 -10.12 9.82
CA LEU A 243 -5.37 -9.29 8.84
C LEU A 243 -6.09 -7.96 8.60
N ARG A 244 -7.41 -7.99 8.39
CA ARG A 244 -8.21 -6.76 8.19
C ARG A 244 -8.09 -5.84 9.41
N ALA A 245 -8.21 -6.38 10.62
CA ALA A 245 -8.06 -5.61 11.85
C ALA A 245 -6.66 -4.98 11.96
N HIS A 246 -5.61 -5.73 11.58
CA HIS A 246 -4.25 -5.22 11.54
C HIS A 246 -4.09 -4.07 10.53
N LEU A 247 -4.56 -4.25 9.29
CA LEU A 247 -4.51 -3.22 8.25
C LEU A 247 -5.27 -1.96 8.68
N MET A 248 -6.48 -2.10 9.23
CA MET A 248 -7.23 -0.97 9.76
C MET A 248 -6.54 -0.30 10.95
N SER A 249 -5.79 -1.05 11.76
CA SER A 249 -4.96 -0.45 12.82
C SER A 249 -3.78 0.32 12.25
N LEU A 250 -3.13 -0.16 11.19
CA LEU A 250 -2.04 0.55 10.52
C LEU A 250 -2.54 1.85 9.89
N ILE A 251 -3.63 1.77 9.14
CA ILE A 251 -4.28 2.90 8.47
C ILE A 251 -4.71 3.98 9.49
N ARG A 252 -5.20 3.58 10.67
CA ARG A 252 -5.64 4.53 11.72
C ARG A 252 -4.49 5.19 12.49
N ARG A 253 -3.28 4.62 12.50
CA ARG A 253 -2.16 5.10 13.33
C ARG A 253 -1.42 6.30 12.74
N ALA A 254 -1.60 6.62 11.47
CA ALA A 254 -1.14 7.88 10.90
C ALA A 254 -1.92 8.22 9.62
N PRO A 255 -2.26 9.49 9.37
CA PRO A 255 -2.82 9.94 8.10
C PRO A 255 -1.93 9.54 6.91
N PRO A 256 -2.48 9.24 5.73
CA PRO A 256 -1.72 8.85 4.53
C PRO A 256 -0.53 9.77 4.21
N ALA A 257 -0.72 11.08 4.34
CA ALA A 257 0.34 12.08 4.14
C ALA A 257 1.46 12.00 5.19
N GLN A 258 1.12 11.78 6.47
CA GLN A 258 2.11 11.55 7.53
C GLN A 258 2.81 10.20 7.37
N GLN A 259 2.12 9.17 6.89
CA GLN A 259 2.75 7.87 6.60
C GLN A 259 3.75 7.98 5.46
N LYS A 260 3.43 8.74 4.40
CA LYS A 260 4.36 9.03 3.29
C LYS A 260 5.59 9.82 3.78
N LEU A 261 5.40 10.82 4.64
CA LEU A 261 6.49 11.57 5.29
C LEU A 261 7.32 10.74 6.28
N LEU A 262 6.68 9.85 7.05
CA LEU A 262 7.36 8.96 8.02
C LEU A 262 8.14 7.84 7.30
N ALA A 263 7.60 7.31 6.20
CA ALA A 263 8.32 6.38 5.32
C ALA A 263 9.57 7.05 4.76
N GLN A 264 9.44 8.26 4.20
CA GLN A 264 10.56 9.05 3.67
C GLN A 264 11.60 9.47 4.73
N ARG A 265 11.21 9.68 5.99
CA ARG A 265 12.16 9.97 7.09
C ARG A 265 12.99 8.76 7.50
N THR A 266 12.48 7.54 7.33
CA THR A 266 13.22 6.32 7.69
C THR A 266 14.35 6.09 6.70
N ASP A 267 14.16 6.47 5.42
CA ASP A 267 15.18 6.44 4.38
C ASP A 267 16.36 7.40 4.65
N TYR A 268 16.13 8.50 5.37
CA TYR A 268 17.19 9.44 5.76
C TYR A 268 17.96 9.05 7.02
N ALA A 269 17.36 8.26 7.93
CA ALA A 269 18.02 7.83 9.15
C ALA A 269 19.16 6.81 8.87
N GLY A 270 19.14 6.14 7.72
CA GLY A 270 20.20 5.24 7.25
C GLY A 270 21.36 5.93 6.51
N LEU A 271 21.28 7.25 6.26
CA LEU A 271 22.32 8.03 5.57
C LEU A 271 23.10 8.98 6.50
N ALA A 272 22.74 9.07 7.77
CA ALA A 272 23.56 9.74 8.78
C ALA A 272 24.70 8.80 9.21
N GLY A 273 25.77 8.76 8.40
CA GLY A 273 27.05 8.19 8.82
C GLY A 273 27.62 8.93 10.04
N PRO A 274 28.52 8.30 10.81
CA PRO A 274 29.22 8.98 11.89
C PRO A 274 30.21 9.95 11.26
N ASP A 275 30.06 11.24 11.54
CA ASP A 275 31.14 12.22 11.75
C ASP A 275 30.70 13.64 11.38
N SER A 276 30.48 14.44 12.43
CA SER A 276 30.98 15.82 12.48
C SER A 276 31.29 16.15 13.94
N ALA A 277 32.33 15.49 14.45
CA ALA A 277 33.04 15.90 15.66
C ALA A 277 34.48 16.26 15.27
N SER A 278 34.66 17.53 14.90
CA SER A 278 35.90 18.33 14.86
C SER A 278 35.55 19.54 14.00
N ASP A 279 35.77 20.79 14.35
CA ASP A 279 36.64 21.42 15.33
C ASP A 279 36.21 22.92 15.37
N ASP A 280 36.84 23.70 16.23
CA ASP A 280 36.81 25.16 16.36
C ASP A 280 35.89 25.73 17.45
N GLY A 281 36.52 25.91 18.61
CA GLY A 281 36.02 26.83 19.64
C GLY A 281 36.87 26.89 20.90
N ASP A 282 38.19 26.78 20.78
CA ASP A 282 39.10 26.99 21.91
C ASP A 282 39.01 28.42 22.44
N ALA A 283 39.10 28.50 23.76
CA ALA A 283 38.83 29.66 24.60
C ALA A 283 39.75 30.86 24.37
N VAL A 284 39.16 32.07 24.34
CA VAL A 284 39.75 33.26 24.98
C VAL A 284 38.61 34.03 25.66
N GLY A 285 38.63 34.05 27.00
CA GLY A 285 37.60 34.67 27.84
C GLY A 285 37.68 36.21 27.90
N PRO A 286 36.60 36.88 28.34
CA PRO A 286 36.62 38.30 28.58
C PRO A 286 37.23 38.61 29.95
N PHE A 287 38.23 39.49 29.97
CA PHE A 287 38.53 40.34 31.10
C PHE A 287 37.30 41.20 31.45
N ALA A 288 36.83 41.15 32.69
CA ALA A 288 36.40 42.34 33.45
C ALA A 288 36.10 42.01 34.93
N ASP A 289 36.79 42.78 35.78
CA ASP A 289 36.43 43.25 37.12
C ASP A 289 36.58 42.39 38.39
N LYS A 290 37.59 42.86 39.17
CA LYS A 290 37.88 42.79 40.62
C LYS A 290 38.72 41.65 41.16
#